data_AF-A0A7Z0NRQ0-F1
#
_entry.id   AF-A0A7Z0NRQ0-F1
#
_cell.length_a   1.000
_cell.length_b   1.000
_cell.length_c   1.000
_cell.angle_alpha   90.00
_cell.angle_beta   90.00
_cell.angle_gamma   90.00
#
_symmetry.space_group_name_H-M   'P 1'
#
loop_
_entity.id
_entity.type
_entity.pdbx_description
1 polymer ?
#
loop_
_entity_poly.entity_id
_entity_poly.type
_entity_poly.pdbx_seq_one_letter_code
_entity_poly.pdbx_strand_id
1 'polypeptide(L)'
;MTDPLPDPFLDQPDWAPLPPRPIAVLPASGRVELRGRRVRVGQPGLGWRGDLRADDRVVQGSRTYVPVIAEHEWYRAEADQVEVFAPLVPVDRVWVETVGLRPEQPPAEPDRLVSLDAPTHRAPTPVFEADAVAGRRVVHVVGSVEHRDLRAVTETYSSAEGDICVRITPEVEWYRWAWRGQTPTTLEVPVHLLWIE
;
A
#
# COMPACT_ATOMS: atom_id res chain seq x y z
N MET A 1 -24.99 -34.53 13.78
CA MET A 1 -24.69 -33.16 13.33
C MET A 1 -24.02 -32.49 14.50
N THR A 2 -22.69 -32.44 14.47
CA THR A 2 -21.89 -31.88 15.55
C THR A 2 -21.46 -30.50 15.05
N ASP A 3 -21.97 -29.44 15.65
CA ASP A 3 -21.45 -28.08 15.38
C ASP A 3 -19.94 -28.08 15.65
N PRO A 4 -19.11 -27.48 14.76
CA PRO A 4 -17.69 -27.36 15.03
C PRO A 4 -17.50 -26.51 16.28
N LEU A 5 -16.72 -27.02 17.23
CA LEU A 5 -16.32 -26.31 18.43
C LEU A 5 -15.63 -24.99 18.01
N PRO A 6 -16.03 -23.82 18.55
CA PRO A 6 -15.31 -22.59 18.30
C PRO A 6 -13.87 -22.73 18.79
N ASP A 7 -12.91 -22.42 17.92
CA ASP A 7 -11.47 -22.49 18.25
C ASP A 7 -11.16 -21.44 19.33
N PRO A 8 -10.70 -21.84 20.53
CA PRO A 8 -10.41 -20.92 21.62
C PRO A 8 -9.18 -20.02 21.36
N PHE A 9 -8.50 -20.18 20.23
CA PHE A 9 -7.38 -19.36 19.79
C PHE A 9 -7.71 -18.45 18.60
N LEU A 10 -8.97 -18.42 18.14
CA LEU A 10 -9.43 -17.50 17.07
C LEU A 10 -9.50 -16.04 17.53
N ASP A 11 -9.52 -15.80 18.84
CA ASP A 11 -9.45 -14.45 19.38
C ASP A 11 -8.00 -13.96 19.31
N GLN A 12 -7.76 -12.91 18.52
CA GLN A 12 -6.50 -12.17 18.56
C GLN A 12 -6.19 -11.84 20.02
N PRO A 13 -5.01 -12.21 20.55
CA PRO A 13 -4.73 -11.95 21.95
C PRO A 13 -4.73 -10.43 22.19
N ASP A 14 -5.24 -9.97 23.33
CA ASP A 14 -5.45 -8.54 23.65
C ASP A 14 -4.21 -7.63 23.47
N TRP A 15 -3.01 -8.21 23.37
CA TRP A 15 -1.76 -7.51 23.13
C TRP A 15 -1.44 -7.26 21.64
N ALA A 16 -2.10 -7.96 20.71
CA ALA A 16 -1.87 -7.82 19.28
C ALA A 16 -2.51 -6.52 18.75
N PRO A 17 -1.79 -5.71 17.97
CA PRO A 17 -2.36 -4.50 17.41
C PRO A 17 -3.50 -4.84 16.45
N LEU A 18 -4.58 -4.05 16.50
CA LEU A 18 -5.66 -4.15 15.54
C LEU A 18 -5.15 -3.93 14.11
N PRO A 19 -5.75 -4.60 13.11
CA PRO A 19 -5.43 -4.36 11.71
C PRO A 19 -5.45 -2.85 11.38
N PRO A 20 -4.47 -2.33 10.64
CA PRO A 20 -4.51 -0.94 10.20
C PRO A 20 -5.71 -0.76 9.26
N ARG A 21 -6.10 0.49 9.04
CA ARG A 21 -7.13 0.81 8.04
C ARG A 21 -6.71 0.30 6.65
N PRO A 22 -7.63 -0.28 5.86
CA PRO A 22 -7.31 -0.75 4.51
C PRO A 22 -7.00 0.43 3.58
N ILE A 23 -6.31 0.15 2.47
CA ILE A 23 -6.26 1.10 1.35
C ILE A 23 -7.58 1.00 0.56
N ALA A 24 -8.31 2.11 0.54
CA ALA A 24 -9.45 2.30 -0.33
C ALA A 24 -9.00 2.87 -1.68
N VAL A 25 -9.64 2.42 -2.76
CA VAL A 25 -9.35 2.87 -4.12
C VAL A 25 -10.58 3.58 -4.65
N LEU A 26 -10.45 4.88 -4.98
CA LEU A 26 -11.57 5.73 -5.40
C LEU A 26 -11.38 6.23 -6.84
N PRO A 27 -12.44 6.37 -7.64
CA PRO A 27 -12.31 6.87 -9.00
C PRO A 27 -11.82 8.33 -9.00
N ALA A 28 -10.82 8.64 -9.81
CA ALA A 28 -10.26 9.98 -9.94
C ALA A 28 -11.22 10.97 -10.62
N SER A 29 -12.38 10.52 -11.14
CA SER A 29 -13.41 11.42 -11.66
C SER A 29 -14.18 12.16 -10.56
N GLY A 30 -14.18 11.63 -9.32
CA GLY A 30 -14.85 12.23 -8.16
C GLY A 30 -14.17 13.50 -7.64
N ARG A 31 -14.55 14.00 -6.47
CA ARG A 31 -13.84 15.12 -5.79
C ARG A 31 -12.78 14.55 -4.86
N VAL A 32 -11.59 14.27 -5.40
CA VAL A 32 -10.44 13.73 -4.67
C VAL A 32 -9.21 14.51 -5.09
N GLU A 33 -8.40 14.92 -4.12
CA GLU A 33 -7.09 15.54 -4.36
C GLU A 33 -6.16 14.55 -5.06
N LEU A 34 -5.34 15.01 -6.01
CA LEU A 34 -4.51 14.13 -6.84
C LEU A 34 -3.03 14.37 -6.69
N ARG A 35 -2.60 15.63 -6.52
CA ARG A 35 -1.18 15.96 -6.48
C ARG A 35 -0.41 15.13 -5.46
N GLY A 36 0.58 14.38 -5.97
CA GLY A 36 1.44 13.51 -5.19
C GLY A 36 0.77 12.26 -4.62
N ARG A 37 -0.51 12.03 -4.90
CA ARG A 37 -1.25 10.85 -4.41
C ARG A 37 -0.87 9.62 -5.20
N ARG A 38 -0.84 8.48 -4.49
CA ARG A 38 -0.70 7.16 -5.11
C ARG A 38 -1.95 6.84 -5.93
N VAL A 39 -1.74 6.31 -7.14
CA VAL A 39 -2.81 5.95 -8.05
C VAL A 39 -2.59 4.57 -8.67
N ARG A 40 -3.68 3.99 -9.14
CA ARG A 40 -3.70 2.86 -10.07
C ARG A 40 -4.28 3.33 -11.39
N VAL A 41 -3.71 2.83 -12.48
CA VAL A 41 -4.26 3.05 -13.82
C VAL A 41 -4.60 1.72 -14.45
N GLY A 42 -5.66 1.67 -15.24
CA GLY A 42 -6.02 0.43 -15.91
C GLY A 42 -7.28 0.54 -16.73
N GLN A 43 -7.73 -0.61 -17.21
CA GLN A 43 -8.94 -0.73 -18.01
C GLN A 43 -9.79 -1.88 -17.44
N PRO A 44 -11.08 -1.64 -17.18
CA PRO A 44 -12.01 -2.68 -16.76
C PRO A 44 -11.94 -3.92 -17.66
N GLY A 45 -11.96 -5.09 -17.04
CA GLY A 45 -11.87 -6.38 -17.74
C GLY A 45 -10.47 -6.78 -18.23
N LEU A 46 -9.46 -5.90 -18.14
CA LEU A 46 -8.08 -6.19 -18.56
C LEU A 46 -7.10 -6.26 -17.40
N GLY A 47 -7.07 -5.24 -16.55
CA GLY A 47 -6.15 -5.20 -15.42
C GLY A 47 -5.74 -3.80 -14.99
N TRP A 48 -4.90 -3.76 -13.97
CA TRP A 48 -4.52 -2.56 -13.23
C TRP A 48 -3.02 -2.53 -12.98
N ARG A 49 -2.42 -1.34 -13.10
CA ARG A 49 -1.02 -1.06 -12.79
C ARG A 49 -0.94 -0.11 -11.61
N GLY A 50 -0.17 -0.48 -10.58
CA GLY A 50 0.13 0.32 -9.39
C GLY A 50 1.56 0.87 -9.38
N ASP A 51 2.02 1.30 -8.20
CA ASP A 51 3.31 2.01 -7.99
C ASP A 51 3.43 3.28 -8.87
N LEU A 52 2.34 4.06 -8.89
CA LEU A 52 2.23 5.29 -9.66
C LEU A 52 1.81 6.44 -8.77
N ARG A 53 2.19 7.66 -9.17
CA ARG A 53 1.71 8.90 -8.55
C ARG A 53 1.14 9.84 -9.59
N ALA A 54 0.12 10.59 -9.17
CA ALA A 54 -0.58 11.55 -10.00
C ALA A 54 -0.19 12.98 -9.67
N ASP A 55 -0.40 13.85 -10.66
CA ASP A 55 -0.51 15.29 -10.47
C ASP A 55 -1.96 15.76 -10.67
N ASP A 56 -2.22 17.05 -10.51
CA ASP A 56 -3.54 17.65 -10.69
C ASP A 56 -4.10 17.46 -12.10
N ARG A 57 -5.45 17.43 -12.19
CA ARG A 57 -6.15 17.18 -13.45
C ARG A 57 -5.88 18.29 -14.44
N VAL A 58 -5.77 17.90 -15.70
CA VAL A 58 -5.66 18.83 -16.83
C VAL A 58 -6.83 18.60 -17.77
N VAL A 59 -7.48 19.67 -18.22
CA VAL A 59 -8.53 19.62 -19.23
C VAL A 59 -7.92 19.95 -20.59
N GLN A 60 -8.07 19.05 -21.55
CA GLN A 60 -7.65 19.26 -22.94
C GLN A 60 -8.84 19.03 -23.87
N GLY A 61 -9.32 20.12 -24.49
CA GLY A 61 -10.55 20.10 -25.27
C GLY A 61 -11.76 19.70 -24.40
N SER A 62 -12.47 18.64 -24.79
CA SER A 62 -13.64 18.12 -24.07
C SER A 62 -13.32 16.98 -23.09
N ARG A 63 -12.04 16.66 -22.86
CA ARG A 63 -11.61 15.52 -22.03
C ARG A 63 -10.76 15.97 -20.86
N THR A 64 -10.93 15.29 -19.74
CA THR A 64 -10.12 15.45 -18.54
C THR A 64 -9.09 14.32 -18.45
N TYR A 65 -7.84 14.70 -18.21
CA TYR A 65 -6.71 13.79 -18.06
C TYR A 65 -6.04 14.00 -16.70
N VAL A 66 -5.32 12.99 -16.26
CA VAL A 66 -4.47 13.03 -15.08
C VAL A 66 -3.04 12.71 -15.53
N PRO A 67 -2.06 13.59 -15.26
CA PRO A 67 -0.65 13.26 -15.44
C PRO A 67 -0.26 12.19 -14.42
N VAL A 68 0.34 11.08 -14.89
CA VAL A 68 0.71 9.95 -14.03
C VAL A 68 2.14 9.50 -14.32
N ILE A 69 2.98 9.37 -13.29
CA ILE A 69 4.37 8.87 -13.41
C ILE A 69 4.60 7.70 -12.46
N ALA A 70 5.70 6.96 -12.70
CA ALA A 70 6.13 5.93 -11.77
C ALA A 70 6.49 6.55 -10.41
N GLU A 71 6.17 5.85 -9.33
CA GLU A 71 6.36 6.37 -7.98
C GLU A 71 7.82 6.72 -7.68
N HIS A 72 8.78 5.91 -8.15
CA HIS A 72 10.21 6.21 -8.04
C HIS A 72 10.63 7.50 -8.78
N GLU A 73 10.00 7.80 -9.92
CA GLU A 73 10.28 9.03 -10.66
C GLU A 73 9.72 10.25 -9.94
N TRP A 74 8.53 10.11 -9.32
CA TRP A 74 7.96 11.15 -8.47
C TRP A 74 8.88 11.48 -7.30
N TYR A 75 9.36 10.46 -6.58
CA TYR A 75 10.29 10.68 -5.47
C TYR A 75 11.61 11.31 -5.92
N ARG A 76 12.14 10.92 -7.08
CA ARG A 76 13.32 11.57 -7.67
C ARG A 76 13.05 13.03 -8.00
N ALA A 77 11.91 13.31 -8.65
CA ALA A 77 11.49 14.64 -9.05
C ALA A 77 11.36 15.57 -7.83
N GLU A 78 10.68 15.11 -6.79
CA GLU A 78 10.52 15.86 -5.54
C GLU A 78 11.84 16.04 -4.79
N ALA A 79 12.70 15.03 -4.74
CA ALA A 79 13.98 15.13 -4.03
C ALA A 79 14.97 16.08 -4.73
N ASP A 80 15.05 16.00 -6.06
CA ASP A 80 16.00 16.79 -6.86
C ASP A 80 15.39 18.12 -7.34
N GLN A 81 14.11 18.38 -7.04
CA GLN A 81 13.34 19.56 -7.48
C GLN A 81 13.37 19.76 -9.00
N VAL A 82 13.13 18.67 -9.73
CA VAL A 82 13.14 18.65 -11.20
C VAL A 82 11.75 18.32 -11.76
N GLU A 83 11.42 18.92 -12.89
CA GLU A 83 10.20 18.58 -13.61
C GLU A 83 10.39 17.28 -14.41
N VAL A 84 9.35 16.44 -14.43
CA VAL A 84 9.33 15.19 -15.18
C VAL A 84 8.10 15.17 -16.08
N PHE A 85 8.29 14.76 -17.33
CA PHE A 85 7.19 14.60 -18.27
C PHE A 85 6.32 13.41 -17.88
N ALA A 86 5.05 13.69 -17.62
CA ALA A 86 4.06 12.70 -17.24
C ALA A 86 3.14 12.38 -18.43
N PRO A 87 2.93 11.09 -18.78
CA PRO A 87 1.86 10.73 -19.70
C PRO A 87 0.50 11.12 -19.14
N LEU A 88 -0.37 11.60 -20.03
CA LEU A 88 -1.75 11.97 -19.71
C LEU A 88 -2.66 10.76 -19.83
N VAL A 89 -3.23 10.34 -18.71
CA VAL A 89 -4.17 9.22 -18.65
C VAL A 89 -5.60 9.76 -18.54
N PRO A 90 -6.56 9.27 -19.35
CA PRO A 90 -7.96 9.64 -19.21
C PRO A 90 -8.45 9.43 -17.77
N VAL A 91 -9.15 10.42 -17.20
CA VAL A 91 -9.51 10.42 -15.77
C VAL A 91 -10.36 9.21 -15.34
N ASP A 92 -11.16 8.65 -16.26
CA ASP A 92 -11.99 7.46 -16.08
C ASP A 92 -11.18 6.17 -15.91
N ARG A 93 -9.87 6.21 -16.22
CA ARG A 93 -8.94 5.09 -16.09
C ARG A 93 -8.03 5.19 -14.87
N VAL A 94 -8.21 6.22 -14.05
CA VAL A 94 -7.34 6.53 -12.91
C VAL A 94 -8.12 6.36 -11.61
N TRP A 95 -7.50 5.66 -10.67
CA TRP A 95 -8.06 5.38 -9.36
C TRP A 95 -7.06 5.78 -8.29
N VAL A 96 -7.51 6.50 -7.26
CA VAL A 96 -6.68 7.07 -6.21
C VAL A 96 -6.66 6.15 -5.00
N GLU A 97 -5.48 5.82 -4.51
CA GLU A 97 -5.30 5.13 -3.25
C GLU A 97 -5.46 6.12 -2.08
N THR A 98 -6.35 5.80 -1.15
CA THR A 98 -6.59 6.56 0.08
C THR A 98 -6.70 5.62 1.28
N VAL A 99 -6.56 6.15 2.48
CA VAL A 99 -6.79 5.38 3.70
C VAL A 99 -8.30 5.25 3.91
N GLY A 100 -8.78 4.02 3.91
CA GLY A 100 -10.19 3.69 4.10
C GLY A 100 -10.61 3.74 5.58
N LEU A 101 -11.86 3.36 5.81
CA LEU A 101 -12.37 3.11 7.15
C LEU A 101 -12.05 1.67 7.56
N ARG A 102 -11.81 1.45 8.85
CA ARG A 102 -11.67 0.10 9.38
C ARG A 102 -13.02 -0.60 9.25
N PRO A 103 -13.09 -1.81 8.65
CA PRO A 103 -14.34 -2.54 8.57
C PRO A 103 -14.78 -2.95 9.99
N GLU A 104 -16.08 -2.85 10.26
CA GLU A 104 -16.66 -3.23 11.56
C GLU A 104 -16.64 -4.75 11.80
N GLN A 105 -16.59 -5.53 10.72
CA GLN A 105 -16.49 -6.99 10.75
C GLN A 105 -15.36 -7.46 9.82
N PRO A 106 -14.58 -8.47 10.23
CA PRO A 106 -13.65 -9.11 9.31
C PRO A 106 -14.44 -9.70 8.13
N PRO A 107 -13.92 -9.62 6.89
CA PRO A 107 -14.57 -10.24 5.76
C PRO A 107 -14.71 -11.75 6.03
N ALA A 108 -15.92 -12.29 5.79
CA ALA A 108 -16.08 -13.73 5.64
C ALA A 108 -15.11 -14.21 4.55
N GLU A 109 -14.52 -15.39 4.73
CA GLU A 109 -13.43 -16.01 3.95
C GLU A 109 -13.03 -15.30 2.65
N PRO A 110 -11.73 -15.04 2.41
CA PRO A 110 -11.28 -14.27 1.25
C PRO A 110 -11.83 -14.86 -0.04
N ASP A 111 -12.82 -14.18 -0.63
CA ASP A 111 -13.38 -14.59 -1.91
C ASP A 111 -12.25 -14.48 -2.93
N ARG A 112 -11.84 -15.63 -3.49
CA ARG A 112 -10.71 -15.70 -4.42
C ARG A 112 -11.02 -14.99 -5.73
N LEU A 113 -12.30 -14.76 -6.03
CA LEU A 113 -12.78 -14.11 -7.23
C LEU A 113 -12.97 -12.61 -6.96
N VAL A 114 -12.56 -11.80 -7.92
CA VAL A 114 -12.62 -10.34 -7.82
C VAL A 114 -13.42 -9.77 -8.99
N SER A 115 -14.12 -8.67 -8.77
CA SER A 115 -14.65 -7.88 -9.89
C SER A 115 -13.50 -7.30 -10.71
N LEU A 116 -13.67 -7.29 -12.03
CA LEU A 116 -12.75 -6.66 -12.97
C LEU A 116 -13.17 -5.24 -13.37
N ASP A 117 -14.27 -4.72 -12.81
CA ASP A 117 -14.81 -3.40 -13.14
C ASP A 117 -14.01 -2.26 -12.46
N ALA A 118 -13.36 -2.58 -11.35
CA ALA A 118 -12.54 -1.66 -10.57
C ALA A 118 -11.30 -2.37 -9.99
N PRO A 119 -10.26 -1.63 -9.57
CA PRO A 119 -9.15 -2.22 -8.83
C PRO A 119 -9.62 -2.91 -7.56
N THR A 120 -9.10 -4.11 -7.30
CA THR A 120 -9.43 -4.85 -6.08
C THR A 120 -8.95 -4.12 -4.83
N HIS A 121 -9.84 -4.02 -3.84
CA HIS A 121 -9.51 -3.62 -2.48
C HIS A 121 -8.89 -4.81 -1.74
N ARG A 122 -7.68 -4.64 -1.20
CA ARG A 122 -7.02 -5.68 -0.41
C ARG A 122 -7.10 -5.30 1.06
N ALA A 123 -7.49 -6.26 1.88
CA ALA A 123 -7.38 -6.13 3.32
C ALA A 123 -5.88 -6.17 3.69
N PRO A 124 -5.45 -5.37 4.68
CA PRO A 124 -4.09 -5.47 5.19
C PRO A 124 -3.79 -6.89 5.64
N THR A 125 -2.62 -7.40 5.27
CA THR A 125 -2.20 -8.76 5.61
C THR A 125 -1.12 -8.69 6.70
N PRO A 126 -1.24 -9.39 7.84
CA PRO A 126 -0.16 -9.45 8.82
C PRO A 126 1.12 -10.00 8.17
N VAL A 127 2.27 -9.43 8.50
CA VAL A 127 3.55 -9.84 7.88
C VAL A 127 3.90 -11.30 8.17
N PHE A 128 3.51 -11.83 9.32
CA PHE A 128 3.78 -13.24 9.68
C PHE A 128 2.96 -14.25 8.85
N GLU A 129 1.90 -13.82 8.17
CA GLU A 129 1.08 -14.66 7.27
C GLU A 129 1.55 -14.57 5.80
N ALA A 130 2.49 -13.68 5.49
CA ALA A 130 2.94 -13.43 4.14
C ALA A 130 4.16 -14.28 3.77
N ASP A 131 4.11 -14.93 2.60
CA ASP A 131 5.23 -15.74 2.09
C ASP A 131 6.47 -14.92 1.73
N ALA A 132 6.28 -13.65 1.30
CA ALA A 132 7.35 -12.75 0.90
C ALA A 132 6.98 -11.30 1.25
N VAL A 133 7.95 -10.59 1.81
CA VAL A 133 7.75 -9.25 2.38
C VAL A 133 8.71 -8.21 1.80
N ALA A 134 9.92 -8.58 1.37
CA ALA A 134 10.90 -7.60 0.92
C ALA A 134 10.39 -6.76 -0.27
N GLY A 135 10.67 -5.46 -0.23
CA GLY A 135 10.24 -4.47 -1.22
C GLY A 135 8.76 -4.07 -1.16
N ARG A 136 7.92 -4.78 -0.41
CA ARG A 136 6.48 -4.46 -0.27
C ARG A 136 6.28 -3.27 0.65
N ARG A 137 5.19 -2.52 0.41
CA ARG A 137 4.74 -1.45 1.31
C ARG A 137 4.18 -2.06 2.58
N VAL A 138 4.57 -1.49 3.71
CA VAL A 138 4.16 -1.98 5.03
C VAL A 138 3.65 -0.83 5.89
N VAL A 139 2.81 -1.19 6.84
CA VAL A 139 2.31 -0.34 7.91
C VAL A 139 2.88 -0.89 9.21
N HIS A 140 3.54 -0.02 9.98
CA HIS A 140 3.98 -0.33 11.33
C HIS A 140 2.96 0.22 12.33
N VAL A 141 2.37 -0.65 13.14
CA VAL A 141 1.33 -0.28 14.09
C VAL A 141 1.91 -0.30 15.51
N VAL A 142 1.88 0.87 16.17
CA VAL A 142 2.31 1.03 17.57
C VAL A 142 1.13 1.52 18.39
N GLY A 143 0.57 0.65 19.23
CA GLY A 143 -0.70 0.92 19.91
C GLY A 143 -1.82 1.16 18.90
N SER A 144 -2.37 2.38 18.87
CA SER A 144 -3.39 2.79 17.89
C SER A 144 -2.85 3.64 16.73
N VAL A 145 -1.53 3.85 16.66
CA VAL A 145 -0.90 4.71 15.65
C VAL A 145 -0.43 3.87 14.47
N GLU A 146 -0.88 4.24 13.28
CA GLU A 146 -0.46 3.64 12.01
C GLU A 146 0.65 4.47 11.36
N HIS A 147 1.88 3.95 11.35
CA HIS A 147 2.98 4.54 10.58
C HIS A 147 2.98 3.93 9.18
N ARG A 148 2.77 4.77 8.17
CA ARG A 148 2.70 4.39 6.75
C ARG A 148 3.87 4.97 5.96
N ASP A 149 3.87 4.73 4.65
CA ASP A 149 4.93 5.15 3.73
C ASP A 149 6.28 4.52 4.10
N LEU A 150 6.21 3.23 4.45
CA LEU A 150 7.34 2.39 4.80
C LEU A 150 7.42 1.24 3.79
N ARG A 151 8.63 0.77 3.53
CA ARG A 151 8.89 -0.44 2.76
C ARG A 151 9.75 -1.41 3.54
N ALA A 152 9.46 -2.70 3.40
CA ALA A 152 10.30 -3.76 3.94
C ALA A 152 11.58 -3.88 3.11
N VAL A 153 12.73 -3.92 3.79
CA VAL A 153 14.06 -4.00 3.20
C VAL A 153 14.55 -5.44 3.12
N THR A 154 14.18 -6.26 4.10
CA THR A 154 14.56 -7.67 4.21
C THR A 154 13.33 -8.56 4.15
N GLU A 155 13.57 -9.85 3.90
CA GLU A 155 12.63 -10.89 4.31
C GLU A 155 12.58 -11.01 5.85
N THR A 156 11.71 -11.88 6.35
CA THR A 156 11.64 -12.19 7.79
C THR A 156 12.93 -12.90 8.24
N TYR A 157 13.44 -12.53 9.42
CA TYR A 157 14.63 -13.15 10.01
C TYR A 157 14.55 -13.15 11.54
N SER A 158 15.35 -14.00 12.18
CA SER A 158 15.48 -14.01 13.64
C SER A 158 16.49 -12.95 14.11
N SER A 159 16.09 -12.08 15.03
CA SER A 159 16.97 -11.09 15.66
C SER A 159 18.00 -11.74 16.59
N ALA A 160 18.92 -10.93 17.14
CA ALA A 160 19.91 -11.41 18.11
C ALA A 160 19.24 -11.87 19.42
N GLU A 161 18.08 -11.33 19.74
CA GLU A 161 17.26 -11.63 20.91
C GLU A 161 16.30 -12.80 20.68
N GLY A 162 16.21 -13.31 19.44
CA GLY A 162 15.38 -14.45 19.06
C GLY A 162 13.98 -14.10 18.57
N ASP A 163 13.65 -12.82 18.44
CA ASP A 163 12.38 -12.36 17.87
C ASP A 163 12.36 -12.53 16.35
N ILE A 164 11.18 -12.74 15.76
CA ILE A 164 11.03 -12.71 14.30
C ILE A 164 10.78 -11.27 13.87
N CYS A 165 11.68 -10.74 13.06
CA CYS A 165 11.72 -9.33 12.67
C CYS A 165 11.82 -9.14 11.16
N VAL A 166 11.52 -7.92 10.73
CA VAL A 166 11.79 -7.39 9.39
C VAL A 166 12.45 -6.01 9.54
N ARG A 167 13.41 -5.68 8.66
CA ARG A 167 13.90 -4.31 8.55
C ARG A 167 12.98 -3.50 7.66
N ILE A 168 12.58 -2.34 8.12
CA ILE A 168 11.77 -1.39 7.35
C ILE A 168 12.53 -0.07 7.16
N THR A 169 12.15 0.68 6.14
CA THR A 169 12.69 2.01 5.85
C THR A 169 11.56 2.95 5.37
N PRO A 170 11.68 4.27 5.57
CA PRO A 170 10.83 5.23 4.85
C PRO A 170 10.91 5.04 3.34
N GLU A 171 9.78 5.16 2.65
CA GLU A 171 9.66 4.92 1.22
C GLU A 171 10.52 5.88 0.39
N VAL A 172 10.68 7.13 0.84
CA VAL A 172 11.60 8.09 0.21
C VAL A 172 13.04 7.58 0.21
N GLU A 173 13.48 6.92 1.28
CA GLU A 173 14.83 6.36 1.37
C GLU A 173 14.96 5.09 0.54
N TRP A 174 13.91 4.26 0.50
CA TRP A 174 13.84 3.09 -0.38
C TRP A 174 14.09 3.46 -1.84
N TYR A 175 13.40 4.47 -2.35
CA TYR A 175 13.61 4.88 -3.74
C TYR A 175 14.89 5.67 -3.93
N ARG A 176 15.31 6.50 -2.96
CA ARG A 176 16.61 7.17 -3.02
C ARG A 176 17.75 6.17 -3.17
N TRP A 177 17.66 5.03 -2.49
CA TRP A 177 18.63 3.95 -2.65
C TRP A 177 18.75 3.48 -4.10
N ALA A 178 17.62 3.31 -4.80
CA ALA A 178 17.60 2.86 -6.18
C ALA A 178 18.32 3.81 -7.16
N TRP A 179 18.20 5.14 -7.00
CA TRP A 179 18.79 6.09 -7.96
C TRP A 179 20.08 6.79 -7.49
N ARG A 180 20.34 6.87 -6.17
CA ARG A 180 21.59 7.42 -5.62
C ARG A 180 22.59 6.33 -5.20
N GLY A 181 22.17 5.06 -5.08
CA GLY A 181 22.99 3.96 -4.59
C GLY A 181 23.31 4.03 -3.09
N GLN A 182 22.69 4.95 -2.35
CA GLN A 182 22.91 5.14 -0.91
C GLN A 182 22.04 4.17 -0.11
N THR A 183 22.65 3.35 0.75
CA THR A 183 21.91 2.40 1.59
C THR A 183 20.95 3.17 2.52
N PRO A 184 19.68 2.76 2.65
CA PRO A 184 18.70 3.45 3.47
C PRO A 184 18.97 3.22 4.97
N THR A 185 18.47 4.14 5.80
CA THR A 185 18.39 3.91 7.24
C THR A 185 17.27 2.93 7.53
N THR A 186 17.57 1.88 8.28
CA THR A 186 16.59 0.83 8.58
C THR A 186 16.25 0.76 10.05
N LEU A 187 14.98 0.50 10.36
CA LEU A 187 14.51 0.12 11.69
C LEU A 187 14.15 -1.37 11.68
N GLU A 188 14.63 -2.11 12.68
CA GLU A 188 14.23 -3.50 12.91
C GLU A 188 12.92 -3.52 13.71
N VAL A 189 11.92 -4.26 13.22
CA VAL A 189 10.58 -4.30 13.83
C VAL A 189 10.07 -5.75 13.90
N PRO A 190 9.51 -6.19 15.03
CA PRO A 190 8.86 -7.49 15.16
C PRO A 190 7.69 -7.66 14.19
N VAL A 191 7.57 -8.84 13.58
CA VAL A 191 6.57 -9.11 12.53
C VAL A 191 5.11 -8.96 13.00
N HIS A 192 4.83 -9.14 14.29
CA HIS A 192 3.48 -8.98 14.85
C HIS A 192 3.01 -7.51 14.91
N LEU A 193 3.91 -6.54 14.69
CA LEU A 193 3.59 -5.11 14.60
C LEU A 193 3.50 -4.61 13.15
N LEU A 194 3.73 -5.48 12.16
CA LEU A 194 3.81 -5.11 10.75
C LEU A 194 2.68 -5.74 9.94
N TRP A 195 2.14 -4.93 9.04
CA TRP A 195 1.09 -5.31 8.11
C TRP A 195 1.47 -4.87 6.70
N ILE A 196 1.10 -5.66 5.70
CA ILE A 196 1.26 -5.30 4.29
C ILE A 196 0.02 -4.55 3.81
N GLU A 197 0.23 -3.47 3.04
CA GLU A 197 -0.84 -2.68 2.41
C GLU A 197 -1.55 -3.39 1.24
#